data_AF-X7ZJK4-F1
#
_entry.id   AF-X7ZJK4-F1
#
_cell.length_a   1.000
_cell.length_b   1.000
_cell.length_c   1.000
_cell.angle_alpha   90.00
_cell.angle_beta   90.00
_cell.angle_gamma   90.00
#
_symmetry.space_group_name_H-M   'P 1'
#
loop_
_entity.id
_entity.type
_entity.pdbx_description
1 polymer ?
#
loop_
_entity_poly.entity_id
_entity_poly.type
_entity_poly.pdbx_seq_one_letter_code
_entity_poly.pdbx_strand_id
1 'polypeptide(L)'
;MKSIVVGSADFLESKIVAEVYAQALQANGFSVGRRLGIGSRETYIPALKDHSIDLVPEYIGNLLLYFQPDSTVTMLDAVELELYKRLPGDLSILTPSPASDTDTVTVTAATAAMWNLKTIADLAPHSPEVKLAAPSAFQTRPAGLPGLRQKYGLDISPANFVAISDGGAR
;
A
#
# COMPACT_ATOMS: atom_id res chain seq x y z
N MET A 1 -13.56 31.14 8.45
CA MET A 1 -12.60 30.51 7.50
C MET A 1 -12.65 29.01 7.71
N LYS A 2 -12.68 28.21 6.63
CA LYS A 2 -12.58 26.75 6.74
C LYS A 2 -11.09 26.39 6.68
N SER A 3 -10.51 26.03 7.82
CA SER A 3 -9.12 25.57 7.92
C SER A 3 -9.08 24.05 7.97
N ILE A 4 -8.08 23.45 7.35
CA ILE A 4 -7.86 22.00 7.36
C ILE A 4 -6.35 21.71 7.38
N VAL A 5 -5.91 20.71 8.13
CA VAL A 5 -4.51 20.28 8.19
C VAL A 5 -4.37 18.91 7.53
N VAL A 6 -3.65 18.86 6.41
CA VAL A 6 -3.41 17.61 5.67
C VAL A 6 -2.12 16.96 6.19
N GLY A 7 -2.23 15.71 6.62
CA GLY A 7 -1.13 14.87 7.08
C GLY A 7 -0.67 13.83 6.06
N SER A 8 0.46 13.17 6.33
CA SER A 8 0.89 11.99 5.58
C SER A 8 1.63 10.98 6.45
N ALA A 9 1.64 9.72 6.02
CA ALA A 9 2.55 8.71 6.52
C ALA A 9 4.01 9.01 6.09
N ASP A 10 4.97 8.30 6.66
CA ASP A 10 6.40 8.48 6.38
C ASP A 10 6.92 7.65 5.20
N PHE A 11 6.27 7.79 4.05
CA PHE A 11 6.80 7.30 2.77
C PHE A 11 6.40 8.25 1.64
N LEU A 12 7.15 8.19 0.54
CA LEU A 12 7.10 9.20 -0.52
C LEU A 12 5.71 9.32 -1.16
N GLU A 13 5.05 8.20 -1.46
CA GLU A 13 3.74 8.24 -2.09
C GLU A 13 2.69 8.94 -1.22
N SER A 14 2.63 8.65 0.09
CA SER A 14 1.68 9.32 0.99
C SER A 14 1.94 10.83 1.03
N LYS A 15 3.22 11.25 1.01
CA LYS A 15 3.60 12.67 0.95
C LYS A 15 3.11 13.32 -0.36
N ILE A 16 3.26 12.65 -1.49
CA ILE A 16 2.79 13.14 -2.80
C ILE A 16 1.27 13.25 -2.83
N VAL A 17 0.54 12.22 -2.41
CA VAL A 17 -0.93 12.23 -2.43
C VAL A 17 -1.49 13.28 -1.45
N ALA A 18 -0.87 13.43 -0.27
CA ALA A 18 -1.22 14.49 0.69
C ALA A 18 -1.04 15.88 0.07
N GLU A 19 0.02 16.09 -0.70
CA GLU A 19 0.26 17.36 -1.39
C GLU A 19 -0.78 17.63 -2.48
N VAL A 20 -1.22 16.60 -3.22
CA VAL A 20 -2.34 16.70 -4.18
C VAL A 20 -3.63 17.12 -3.46
N TYR A 21 -3.96 16.50 -2.32
CA TYR A 21 -5.14 16.88 -1.52
C TYR A 21 -5.05 18.32 -1.05
N ALA A 22 -3.89 18.73 -0.53
CA ALA A 22 -3.67 20.08 -0.03
C ALA A 22 -3.87 21.13 -1.13
N GLN A 23 -3.31 20.91 -2.32
CA GLN A 23 -3.46 21.83 -3.45
C GLN A 23 -4.91 21.89 -3.95
N ALA A 24 -5.60 20.74 -4.04
CA ALA A 24 -7.01 20.71 -4.43
C ALA A 24 -7.89 21.49 -3.45
N LEU A 25 -7.67 21.33 -2.14
CA LEU A 25 -8.39 22.07 -1.10
C LEU A 25 -8.09 23.58 -1.16
N GLN A 26 -6.82 23.97 -1.35
CA GLN A 26 -6.43 25.38 -1.51
C GLN A 26 -7.09 26.02 -2.72
N ALA A 27 -7.10 25.34 -3.88
CA ALA A 27 -7.76 25.82 -5.09
C ALA A 27 -9.29 26.02 -4.90
N ASN A 28 -9.89 25.35 -3.91
CA ASN A 28 -11.30 25.47 -3.53
C ASN A 28 -11.53 26.38 -2.31
N GLY A 29 -10.55 27.23 -1.96
CA GLY A 29 -10.72 28.31 -0.98
C GLY A 29 -10.55 27.90 0.49
N PHE A 30 -10.00 26.72 0.78
CA PHE A 30 -9.63 26.32 2.14
C PHE A 30 -8.27 26.92 2.54
N SER A 31 -8.14 27.29 3.81
CA SER A 31 -6.82 27.51 4.41
C SER A 31 -6.23 26.16 4.79
N VAL A 32 -5.09 25.79 4.19
CA VAL A 32 -4.53 24.43 4.34
C VAL A 32 -3.20 24.44 5.07
N GLY A 33 -3.15 23.79 6.23
CA GLY A 33 -1.92 23.38 6.91
C GLY A 33 -1.41 22.04 6.38
N ARG A 34 -0.11 21.78 6.51
CA ARG A 34 0.53 20.52 6.09
C ARG A 34 1.37 19.95 7.23
N ARG A 35 1.25 18.66 7.50
CA ARG A 35 2.09 17.89 8.44
C ARG A 35 2.48 16.57 7.80
N LEU A 36 3.50 16.61 6.96
CA LEU A 36 3.93 15.45 6.18
C LEU A 36 4.96 14.61 6.94
N GLY A 37 4.95 13.30 6.70
CA GLY A 37 5.91 12.36 7.27
C GLY A 37 5.74 12.14 8.77
N ILE A 38 4.49 12.03 9.25
CA ILE A 38 4.19 11.87 10.68
C ILE A 38 4.72 10.54 11.24
N GLY A 39 4.86 9.53 10.39
CA GLY A 39 5.31 8.21 10.77
C GLY A 39 4.31 7.13 10.37
N SER A 40 4.14 6.16 11.27
CA SER A 40 3.25 5.01 11.07
C SER A 40 1.80 5.33 11.44
N ARG A 41 0.92 4.38 11.13
CA ARG A 41 -0.52 4.46 11.41
C ARG A 41 -0.84 4.62 12.88
N GLU A 42 -0.04 4.01 13.74
CA GLU A 42 -0.09 4.13 15.20
C GLU A 42 0.20 5.56 15.67
N THR A 43 0.82 6.39 14.83
CA THR A 43 1.13 7.79 15.13
C THR A 43 0.11 8.75 14.52
N TYR A 44 -0.23 8.60 13.23
CA TYR A 44 -1.14 9.55 12.58
C TYR A 44 -2.63 9.30 12.87
N ILE A 45 -3.07 8.10 13.25
CA ILE A 45 -4.47 7.90 13.66
C ILE A 45 -4.79 8.66 14.96
N PRO A 46 -3.97 8.59 16.02
CA PRO A 46 -4.15 9.49 17.17
C PRO A 46 -4.14 10.97 16.79
N ALA A 47 -3.28 11.38 15.85
CA ALA A 47 -3.21 12.76 15.38
C ALA A 47 -4.47 13.21 14.61
N LEU A 48 -5.20 12.30 13.97
CA LEU A 48 -6.54 12.59 13.41
C LEU A 48 -7.57 12.80 14.53
N LYS A 49 -7.50 11.96 15.57
CA LYS A 49 -8.46 12.00 16.70
C LYS A 49 -8.29 13.23 17.58
N ASP A 50 -7.06 13.70 17.77
CA ASP A 50 -6.77 14.91 18.55
C ASP A 50 -6.80 16.21 17.72
N HIS A 51 -7.16 16.11 16.44
CA HIS A 51 -7.20 17.22 15.48
C HIS A 51 -5.84 17.92 15.24
N SER A 52 -4.73 17.25 15.54
CA SER A 52 -3.39 17.66 15.08
C SER A 52 -3.25 17.61 13.56
N ILE A 53 -4.03 16.75 12.91
CA ILE A 53 -4.32 16.71 11.47
C ILE A 53 -5.80 16.38 11.25
N ASP A 54 -6.33 16.71 10.08
CA ASP A 54 -7.76 16.50 9.74
C ASP A 54 -7.95 15.50 8.59
N LEU A 55 -6.94 15.30 7.75
CA LEU A 55 -7.02 14.46 6.55
C LEU A 55 -5.68 13.77 6.29
N VAL A 56 -5.71 12.49 5.93
CA VAL A 56 -4.52 11.71 5.52
C VAL A 56 -4.87 10.80 4.34
N PRO A 57 -3.97 10.61 3.35
CA PRO A 57 -4.10 9.53 2.37
C PRO A 57 -3.92 8.16 3.04
N GLU A 58 -4.81 7.21 2.75
CA GLU A 58 -4.78 5.88 3.36
C GLU A 58 -5.24 4.78 2.38
N TYR A 59 -4.80 3.55 2.66
CA TYR A 59 -5.07 2.32 1.92
C TYR A 59 -6.05 1.48 2.74
N ILE A 60 -7.27 1.34 2.24
CA ILE A 60 -8.37 0.77 3.01
C ILE A 60 -8.10 -0.66 3.51
N GLY A 61 -7.33 -1.47 2.78
CA GLY A 61 -6.98 -2.83 3.23
C GLY A 61 -6.06 -2.82 4.44
N ASN A 62 -5.02 -1.97 4.43
CA ASN A 62 -4.11 -1.83 5.56
C ASN A 62 -4.79 -1.14 6.75
N LEU A 63 -5.70 -0.20 6.49
CA LEU A 63 -6.51 0.42 7.54
C LEU A 63 -7.49 -0.60 8.16
N LEU A 64 -8.09 -1.48 7.36
CA LEU A 64 -8.92 -2.57 7.87
C LEU A 64 -8.11 -3.48 8.78
N LEU A 65 -6.93 -3.94 8.35
CA LEU A 65 -6.07 -4.80 9.18
C LEU A 65 -5.60 -4.12 10.47
N TYR A 66 -5.50 -2.78 10.48
CA TYR A 66 -5.21 -2.04 11.70
C TYR A 66 -6.36 -2.12 12.73
N PHE A 67 -7.62 -2.07 12.27
CA PHE A 67 -8.80 -2.16 13.16
C PHE A 67 -9.32 -3.59 13.38
N GLN A 68 -9.04 -4.50 12.45
CA GLN A 68 -9.47 -5.90 12.43
C GLN A 68 -8.31 -6.79 11.93
N PRO A 69 -7.31 -7.11 12.79
CA PRO A 69 -6.09 -7.79 12.38
C PRO A 69 -6.27 -9.21 11.83
N ASP A 70 -7.39 -9.85 12.12
CA ASP A 70 -7.77 -11.20 11.68
C ASP A 70 -8.63 -11.19 10.40
N SER A 71 -8.88 -10.02 9.81
CA SER A 71 -9.66 -9.92 8.58
C SER A 71 -8.97 -10.63 7.41
N THR A 72 -9.76 -11.32 6.59
CA THR A 72 -9.29 -12.07 5.43
C THR A 72 -9.88 -11.57 4.11
N VAL A 73 -10.74 -10.54 4.17
CA VAL A 73 -11.34 -9.97 2.96
C VAL A 73 -10.29 -9.19 2.17
N THR A 74 -10.33 -9.37 0.85
CA THR A 74 -9.35 -8.78 -0.07
C THR A 74 -10.02 -8.12 -1.28
N MET A 75 -11.31 -8.37 -1.50
CA MET A 75 -12.09 -7.73 -2.54
C MET A 75 -12.47 -6.31 -2.09
N LEU A 76 -12.33 -5.33 -2.98
CA LEU A 76 -12.49 -3.91 -2.68
C LEU A 76 -13.81 -3.60 -1.94
N ASP A 77 -14.93 -4.07 -2.49
CA ASP A 77 -16.27 -3.89 -1.93
C ASP A 77 -16.42 -4.50 -0.53
N ALA A 78 -15.87 -5.69 -0.32
CA ALA A 78 -15.86 -6.37 0.96
C ALA A 78 -14.97 -5.64 1.99
N VAL A 79 -13.79 -5.17 1.56
CA VAL A 79 -12.87 -4.39 2.40
C VAL A 79 -13.53 -3.08 2.83
N GLU A 80 -14.14 -2.33 1.91
CA GLU A 80 -14.85 -1.10 2.23
C GLU A 80 -15.98 -1.36 3.23
N LEU A 81 -16.85 -2.33 2.95
CA LEU A 81 -17.99 -2.65 3.80
C LEU A 81 -17.56 -3.07 5.22
N GLU A 82 -16.50 -3.87 5.34
CA GLU A 82 -15.99 -4.30 6.64
C GLU A 82 -15.31 -3.14 7.37
N LEU A 83 -14.51 -2.34 6.67
CA LEU A 83 -13.87 -1.16 7.24
C LEU A 83 -14.91 -0.16 7.76
N TYR A 84 -16.00 0.10 7.01
CA TYR A 84 -17.11 0.95 7.47
C TYR A 84 -17.72 0.48 8.79
N LYS A 85 -17.76 -0.83 9.05
CA LYS A 85 -18.29 -1.40 10.31
C LYS A 85 -17.31 -1.30 11.48
N ARG A 86 -16.02 -1.18 11.19
CA ARG A 86 -14.94 -1.18 12.19
C ARG A 86 -14.39 0.21 12.49
N LEU A 87 -14.64 1.17 11.61
CA LEU A 87 -14.15 2.53 11.74
C LEU A 87 -14.73 3.20 13.01
N PRO A 88 -13.90 3.79 13.86
CA PRO A 88 -14.34 4.64 14.97
C PRO A 88 -15.28 5.75 14.48
N GLY A 89 -16.30 6.10 15.28
CA GLY A 89 -17.32 7.10 14.89
C GLY A 89 -16.81 8.54 14.77
N ASP A 90 -15.59 8.81 15.24
CA ASP A 90 -14.85 10.06 15.10
C ASP A 90 -13.97 10.10 13.83
N LEU A 91 -13.97 9.04 13.03
CA LEU A 91 -13.28 8.95 11.75
C LEU A 91 -14.27 8.71 10.60
N SER A 92 -13.88 9.13 9.41
CA SER A 92 -14.65 8.88 8.18
C SER A 92 -13.70 8.58 7.03
N ILE A 93 -14.09 7.63 6.20
CA ILE A 93 -13.39 7.34 4.93
C ILE A 93 -14.14 8.02 3.79
N LEU A 94 -13.38 8.67 2.90
CA LEU A 94 -13.88 9.23 1.64
C LEU A 94 -13.94 8.14 0.56
N THR A 95 -14.49 8.48 -0.61
CA THR A 95 -14.52 7.58 -1.77
C THR A 95 -13.10 7.14 -2.15
N PRO A 96 -12.81 5.83 -2.14
CA PRO A 96 -11.49 5.33 -2.53
C PRO A 96 -11.21 5.56 -4.03
N SER A 97 -9.93 5.69 -4.35
CA SER A 97 -9.46 5.71 -5.74
C SER A 97 -9.63 4.32 -6.37
N PRO A 98 -9.92 4.22 -7.69
CA PRO A 98 -9.87 2.94 -8.39
C PRO A 98 -8.44 2.39 -8.52
N ALA A 99 -7.42 3.21 -8.25
CA ALA A 99 -6.02 2.76 -8.23
C ALA A 99 -5.80 1.80 -7.06
N SER A 100 -5.25 0.63 -7.37
CA SER A 100 -4.83 -0.34 -6.38
C SER A 100 -3.32 -0.25 -6.23
N ASP A 101 -2.87 0.00 -5.01
CA ASP A 101 -1.47 -0.20 -4.64
C ASP A 101 -1.37 -1.49 -3.84
N THR A 102 -0.86 -2.51 -4.49
CA THR A 102 -0.66 -3.85 -3.92
C THR A 102 0.73 -4.31 -4.32
N ASP A 103 1.40 -5.03 -3.42
CA ASP A 103 2.68 -5.66 -3.72
C ASP A 103 2.51 -6.52 -4.99
N THR A 104 3.26 -6.18 -6.03
CA THR A 104 3.28 -6.93 -7.29
C THR A 104 4.65 -7.49 -7.57
N VAL A 105 4.71 -8.53 -8.39
CA VAL A 105 5.95 -8.94 -9.06
C VAL A 105 5.92 -8.35 -10.46
N THR A 106 6.85 -7.46 -10.75
CA THR A 106 6.96 -6.82 -12.07
C THR A 106 8.18 -7.36 -12.82
N VAL A 107 8.02 -7.56 -14.12
CA VAL A 107 9.09 -7.96 -15.05
C VAL A 107 9.26 -6.90 -16.14
N THR A 108 10.39 -6.93 -16.84
CA THR A 108 10.57 -6.05 -18.00
C THR A 108 9.58 -6.40 -19.12
N ALA A 109 9.19 -5.40 -19.91
CA ALA A 109 8.31 -5.63 -21.07
C ALA A 109 8.92 -6.64 -22.07
N ALA A 110 10.25 -6.66 -22.21
CA ALA A 110 10.96 -7.61 -23.05
C ALA A 110 10.81 -9.06 -22.53
N THR A 111 10.98 -9.27 -21.22
CA THR A 111 10.76 -10.60 -20.59
C THR A 111 9.31 -11.03 -20.74
N ALA A 112 8.35 -10.13 -20.49
CA ALA A 112 6.93 -10.42 -20.65
C ALA A 112 6.58 -10.85 -22.08
N ALA A 113 7.09 -10.15 -23.09
CA ALA A 113 6.87 -10.52 -24.48
C ALA A 113 7.55 -11.85 -24.86
N MET A 114 8.80 -12.04 -24.42
CA MET A 114 9.59 -13.25 -24.74
C MET A 114 8.98 -14.53 -24.15
N TRP A 115 8.43 -14.46 -22.95
CA TRP A 115 7.81 -15.60 -22.27
C TRP A 115 6.27 -15.59 -22.33
N ASN A 116 5.68 -14.65 -23.07
CA ASN A 116 4.22 -14.47 -23.20
C ASN A 116 3.49 -14.40 -21.85
N LEU A 117 4.04 -13.62 -20.91
CA LEU A 117 3.55 -13.51 -19.54
C LEU A 117 2.34 -12.56 -19.44
N LYS A 118 1.30 -12.98 -18.72
CA LYS A 118 0.11 -12.17 -18.39
C LYS A 118 -0.21 -12.15 -16.90
N THR A 119 0.22 -13.17 -16.17
CA THR A 119 -0.02 -13.38 -14.73
C THR A 119 1.28 -13.79 -14.03
N ILE A 120 1.30 -13.71 -12.70
CA ILE A 120 2.44 -14.19 -11.90
C ILE A 120 2.64 -15.70 -12.09
N ALA A 121 1.56 -16.47 -12.27
CA ALA A 121 1.63 -17.92 -12.49
C ALA A 121 2.35 -18.30 -13.79
N ASP A 122 2.37 -17.43 -14.79
CA ASP A 122 3.09 -17.67 -16.05
C ASP A 122 4.61 -17.68 -15.85
N LEU A 123 5.12 -17.18 -14.71
CA LEU A 123 6.53 -17.27 -14.35
C LEU A 123 6.92 -18.65 -13.80
N ALA A 124 5.97 -19.46 -13.32
CA ALA A 124 6.28 -20.73 -12.68
C ALA A 124 7.11 -21.70 -13.55
N PRO A 125 6.83 -21.86 -14.87
CA PRO A 125 7.66 -22.67 -15.76
C PRO A 125 9.11 -22.17 -15.90
N HIS A 126 9.36 -20.90 -15.59
CA HIS A 126 10.67 -20.23 -15.67
C HIS A 126 11.33 -20.02 -14.31
N SER A 127 10.86 -20.71 -13.27
CA SER A 127 11.38 -20.55 -11.90
C SER A 127 12.92 -20.65 -11.79
N PRO A 128 13.61 -21.57 -12.51
CA PRO A 128 15.08 -21.63 -12.52
C PRO A 128 15.76 -20.38 -13.11
N GLU A 129 15.12 -19.69 -14.05
CA GLU A 129 15.62 -18.53 -14.78
C GLU A 129 15.28 -17.19 -14.11
N VAL A 130 14.23 -17.15 -13.29
CA VAL A 130 13.80 -15.94 -12.60
C VAL A 130 14.81 -15.55 -11.51
N LYS A 131 15.31 -14.31 -11.60
CA LYS A 131 16.02 -13.62 -10.51
C LYS A 131 15.14 -12.53 -9.94
N LEU A 132 14.91 -12.55 -8.64
CA LEU A 132 14.03 -11.60 -7.94
C LEU A 132 14.84 -10.65 -7.08
N ALA A 133 14.69 -9.35 -7.31
CA ALA A 133 15.21 -8.32 -6.43
C ALA A 133 14.10 -7.81 -5.51
N ALA A 134 14.28 -7.91 -4.20
CA ALA A 134 13.31 -7.42 -3.20
C ALA A 134 13.99 -7.13 -1.85
N PRO A 135 13.34 -6.40 -0.93
CA PRO A 135 13.83 -6.24 0.45
C PRO A 135 14.07 -7.58 1.14
N SER A 136 15.08 -7.67 2.02
CA SER A 136 15.45 -8.93 2.69
C SER A 136 14.29 -9.62 3.41
N ALA A 137 13.35 -8.84 3.97
CA ALA A 137 12.15 -9.37 4.63
C ALA A 137 11.23 -10.18 3.69
N PHE A 138 11.29 -9.95 2.38
CA PHE A 138 10.48 -10.65 1.37
C PHE A 138 10.83 -12.14 1.27
N GLN A 139 12.02 -12.57 1.71
CA GLN A 139 12.40 -13.98 1.71
C GLN A 139 11.53 -14.82 2.66
N THR A 140 11.06 -14.24 3.76
CA THR A 140 10.40 -14.97 4.85
C THR A 140 8.98 -14.49 5.13
N ARG A 141 8.59 -13.30 4.67
CA ARG A 141 7.22 -12.78 4.83
C ARG A 141 6.23 -13.76 4.19
N PRO A 142 5.08 -14.06 4.82
CA PRO A 142 4.06 -14.93 4.21
C PRO A 142 3.59 -14.44 2.83
N ALA A 143 3.54 -13.12 2.61
CA ALA A 143 3.24 -12.50 1.32
C ALA A 143 4.44 -12.45 0.34
N GLY A 144 5.62 -12.88 0.76
CA GLY A 144 6.87 -12.88 -0.02
C GLY A 144 7.09 -14.18 -0.81
N LEU A 145 8.34 -14.68 -0.85
CA LEU A 145 8.67 -15.94 -1.55
C LEU A 145 7.77 -17.13 -1.17
N PRO A 146 7.42 -17.36 0.13
CA PRO A 146 6.48 -18.43 0.49
C PRO A 146 5.11 -18.27 -0.17
N GLY A 147 4.59 -17.05 -0.22
CA GLY A 147 3.31 -16.73 -0.85
C GLY A 147 3.34 -16.92 -2.36
N LEU A 148 4.45 -16.53 -3.01
CA LEU A 148 4.64 -16.75 -4.45
C LEU A 148 4.61 -18.24 -4.82
N ARG A 149 5.33 -19.05 -4.04
CA ARG A 149 5.34 -20.50 -4.22
C ARG A 149 3.97 -21.11 -3.98
N GLN A 150 3.29 -20.73 -2.90
CA GLN A 150 2.01 -21.31 -2.51
C GLN A 150 0.87 -20.94 -3.48
N LYS A 151 0.80 -19.68 -3.91
CA LYS A 151 -0.33 -19.18 -4.72
C LYS A 151 -0.11 -19.32 -6.22
N TYR A 152 1.13 -19.25 -6.69
CA TYR A 152 1.44 -19.17 -8.11
C TYR A 152 2.37 -20.28 -8.61
N GLY A 153 2.89 -21.13 -7.74
CA GLY A 153 3.86 -22.17 -8.11
C GLY A 153 5.24 -21.62 -8.52
N LEU A 154 5.48 -20.33 -8.32
CA LEU A 154 6.74 -19.66 -8.63
C LEU A 154 7.76 -19.96 -7.52
N ASP A 155 8.71 -20.87 -7.79
CA ASP A 155 9.69 -21.35 -6.81
C ASP A 155 11.09 -20.80 -7.10
N ILE A 156 11.36 -19.60 -6.61
CA ILE A 156 12.65 -18.91 -6.84
C ILE A 156 13.68 -19.45 -5.85
N SER A 157 14.78 -20.01 -6.36
CA SER A 157 15.86 -20.50 -5.51
C SER A 157 16.54 -19.35 -4.73
N PRO A 158 17.07 -19.61 -3.52
CA PRO A 158 17.79 -18.58 -2.75
C PRO A 158 18.97 -17.95 -3.51
N ALA A 159 19.62 -18.70 -4.41
CA ALA A 159 20.72 -18.21 -5.24
C ALA A 159 20.28 -17.17 -6.29
N ASN A 160 18.99 -17.14 -6.61
CA ASN A 160 18.37 -16.19 -7.54
C ASN A 160 17.69 -15.01 -6.83
N PHE A 161 17.74 -14.94 -5.50
CA PHE A 161 17.24 -13.80 -4.74
C PHE A 161 18.33 -12.74 -4.55
N VAL A 162 18.01 -11.49 -4.89
CA VAL A 162 18.90 -10.34 -4.73
C VAL A 162 18.29 -9.39 -3.71
N ALA A 163 18.88 -9.33 -2.52
CA ALA A 163 18.44 -8.38 -1.50
C ALA A 163 18.75 -6.94 -1.94
N ILE A 164 17.74 -6.09 -1.96
CA ILE A 164 17.88 -4.65 -2.20
C ILE A 164 17.46 -3.86 -0.95
N SER A 165 18.14 -2.74 -0.71
CA SER A 165 17.76 -1.79 0.34
C SER A 165 17.14 -0.58 -0.36
N ASP A 166 15.84 -0.63 -0.61
CA ASP A 166 15.07 0.59 -0.77
C ASP A 166 14.41 0.91 0.58
N GLY A 167 14.34 2.19 0.93
CA GLY A 167 13.55 2.67 2.08
C GLY A 167 12.07 2.82 1.72
N GLY A 168 11.64 2.21 0.61
CA GLY A 168 10.32 2.41 0.01
C GLY A 168 9.45 1.17 -0.02
N ALA A 169 9.97 0.02 0.43
CA ALA A 169 9.43 -1.32 0.28
C ALA A 169 7.91 -1.37 0.21
N ARG A 170 7.42 -1.48 -1.02
CA ARG A 170 6.17 -2.15 -1.39
C ARG A 170 6.58 -3.30 -2.29
#